data_AF-H0IZW8-F1
#
_entry.id   AF-H0IZW8-F1
#
_cell.length_a   1.000
_cell.length_b   1.000
_cell.length_c   1.000
_cell.angle_alpha   90.00
_cell.angle_beta   90.00
_cell.angle_gamma   90.00
#
_symmetry.space_group_name_H-M   'P 1'
#
loop_
_entity.id
_entity.type
_entity.pdbx_description
1 polymer ?
#
loop_
_entity_poly.entity_id
_entity_poly.type
_entity_poly.pdbx_seq_one_letter_code
_entity_poly.pdbx_strand_id
1 'polypeptide(L)' 'PLSVRTWDCPSCGTKAIDRDVNAAITIRQQGILKLKAEGLSVSAHRGLCETGHAPAAA' A
#
# COMPACT_ATOMS: atom_id res chain seq x y z
N PRO A 1 -6.35 -2.76 -21.48
CA PRO A 1 -7.52 -1.83 -21.50
C PRO A 1 -8.09 -1.69 -20.10
N LEU A 2 -8.73 -0.56 -19.77
CA LEU A 2 -9.34 -0.32 -18.45
C LEU A 2 -10.54 -1.24 -18.14
N SER A 3 -11.01 -2.03 -19.10
CA SER A 3 -12.01 -3.08 -18.87
C SER A 3 -11.45 -4.28 -18.10
N VAL A 4 -10.13 -4.48 -18.09
CA VAL A 4 -9.49 -5.59 -17.35
C VAL A 4 -9.22 -5.13 -15.93
N ARG A 5 -9.92 -5.76 -14.97
CA ARG A 5 -9.75 -5.49 -13.54
C ARG A 5 -8.72 -6.39 -12.89
N THR A 6 -8.67 -7.65 -13.32
CA THR A 6 -7.78 -8.67 -12.76
C THR A 6 -6.93 -9.30 -13.86
N TRP A 7 -5.64 -9.50 -13.60
CA TRP A 7 -4.74 -10.23 -14.51
C TRP A 7 -3.70 -11.04 -13.75
N ASP A 8 -3.11 -12.02 -14.44
CA ASP A 8 -1.93 -12.74 -13.95
C ASP A 8 -0.68 -12.05 -14.49
N CYS A 9 0.28 -11.72 -13.63
CA CYS A 9 1.51 -11.10 -14.07
C CYS A 9 2.42 -12.16 -14.74
N PRO A 10 2.75 -12.01 -16.03
CA PRO A 10 3.60 -12.98 -16.72
C PRO A 10 5.06 -12.91 -16.24
N SER A 11 5.47 -11.80 -15.62
CA SER A 11 6.86 -11.60 -15.18
C SER A 11 7.14 -12.18 -13.79
N CYS A 12 6.20 -12.04 -12.84
CA CYS A 12 6.40 -12.52 -11.48
C CYS A 12 5.51 -13.73 -11.11
N GLY A 13 4.64 -14.17 -12.01
CA GLY A 13 3.75 -15.33 -11.80
C GLY A 13 2.63 -15.10 -10.78
N THR A 14 2.49 -13.89 -10.21
CA THR A 14 1.40 -13.57 -9.30
C THR A 14 0.08 -13.58 -10.06
N LYS A 15 -0.88 -14.35 -9.55
CA LYS A 15 -2.19 -14.54 -10.18
C LYS A 15 -3.24 -13.60 -9.60
N ALA A 16 -4.27 -13.30 -10.38
CA ALA A 16 -5.44 -12.53 -10.00
C ALA A 16 -5.12 -11.17 -9.34
N ILE A 17 -4.14 -10.45 -9.90
CA ILE A 17 -3.78 -9.11 -9.42
C ILE A 17 -4.93 -8.14 -9.71
N ASP A 18 -5.48 -7.50 -8.68
CA ASP A 18 -6.43 -6.41 -8.85
C ASP A 18 -5.72 -5.11 -9.25
N ARG A 19 -6.21 -4.47 -10.31
CA ARG A 19 -5.65 -3.25 -10.89
C ARG A 19 -5.60 -2.08 -9.94
N ASP A 20 -6.69 -1.85 -9.22
CA ASP A 20 -6.84 -0.65 -8.41
C ASP A 20 -5.97 -0.78 -7.16
N VAL A 21 -5.87 -1.99 -6.60
CA VAL A 21 -4.90 -2.32 -5.53
C VAL A 21 -3.46 -2.15 -6.02
N ASN A 22 -3.13 -2.70 -7.19
CA ASN A 22 -1.78 -2.58 -7.75
C ASN A 22 -1.40 -1.10 -8.00
N ALA A 23 -2.33 -0.31 -8.55
CA ALA A 23 -2.14 1.12 -8.74
C ALA A 23 -1.91 1.86 -7.41
N ALA A 24 -2.69 1.56 -6.36
CA ALA A 24 -2.51 2.14 -5.04
C ALA A 24 -1.12 1.83 -4.44
N ILE A 25 -0.64 0.59 -4.62
CA ILE A 25 0.71 0.18 -4.19
C ILE A 25 1.77 0.97 -4.95
N THR A 26 1.66 1.08 -6.27
CA THR A 26 2.62 1.83 -7.10
C THR A 26 2.65 3.30 -6.72
N ILE A 27 1.50 3.95 -6.54
CA ILE A 27 1.40 5.36 -6.13
C ILE A 27 2.08 5.56 -4.76
N ARG A 28 1.79 4.68 -3.78
CA ARG A 28 2.44 4.73 -2.46
C ARG A 28 3.97 4.61 -2.58
N GLN A 29 4.46 3.66 -3.36
CA GLN A 29 5.89 3.44 -3.55
C GLN A 29 6.56 4.65 -4.21
N GLN A 30 5.98 5.21 -5.27
CA GLN A 30 6.50 6.41 -5.94
C GLN A 30 6.51 7.63 -5.02
N GLY A 31 5.47 7.82 -4.20
CA GLY A 31 5.44 8.88 -3.19
C GLY A 31 6.58 8.73 -2.18
N ILE A 32 6.81 7.51 -1.66
CA ILE A 32 7.93 7.23 -0.75
C ILE A 32 9.27 7.51 -1.43
N LEU A 33 9.47 7.07 -2.67
CA LEU A 33 10.70 7.31 -3.41
C LEU A 33 10.97 8.81 -3.60
N LYS A 34 9.93 9.58 -3.92
CA LYS A 34 10.02 11.03 -4.07
C LYS A 34 10.43 11.71 -2.75
N LEU A 35 9.77 11.37 -1.65
CA LEU A 35 10.10 11.91 -0.32
C LEU A 35 11.55 11.59 0.08
N LYS A 36 12.01 10.36 -0.16
CA LYS A 36 13.41 9.97 0.09
C LYS A 36 14.39 10.77 -0.76
N ALA A 37 14.08 10.99 -2.04
CA ALA A 37 14.93 11.76 -2.94
C ALA A 37 15.04 13.25 -2.53
N GLU A 38 13.99 13.79 -1.91
CA GLU A 38 13.97 15.16 -1.36
C GLU A 38 14.70 15.27 -0.01
N GLY A 39 15.31 14.19 0.49
CA GLY A 39 16.02 14.17 1.78
C GLY A 39 15.08 14.13 2.99
N LEU A 40 13.78 13.92 2.78
CA LEU A 40 12.80 13.80 3.84
C LEU A 40 12.86 12.38 4.42
N SER A 41 13.01 12.27 5.74
CA SER A 41 12.97 10.97 6.42
C SER A 41 11.54 10.41 6.39
N VAL A 42 11.36 9.23 5.79
CA VAL A 42 10.07 8.53 5.76
C VAL A 42 10.13 7.22 6.52
N SER A 43 9.31 7.10 7.58
CA SER A 43 8.97 5.83 8.21
C SER A 43 7.52 5.51 7.87
N ALA A 44 7.31 4.64 6.89
CA ALA A 44 5.97 4.24 6.42
C ALA A 44 5.57 2.89 7.03
N HIS A 45 5.59 2.80 8.37
CA HIS A 45 4.89 1.72 9.04
C HIS A 45 3.40 1.96 8.86
N ARG A 46 2.73 1.02 8.18
CA ARG A 46 1.27 0.89 8.15
C ARG A 46 0.79 1.14 9.57
N GLY A 47 0.21 2.31 9.84
CA GLY A 47 -0.25 2.67 11.18
C GLY A 47 -1.13 1.54 11.68
N LEU A 48 -0.65 0.81 12.69
CA LEU A 48 -1.45 -0.15 13.39
C LEU A 48 -2.54 0.71 14.04
N CYS A 49 -3.72 0.74 13.43
CA CYS A 49 -4.90 1.28 14.08
C CYS A 49 -5.24 0.29 15.17
N GLU A 50 -4.58 0.42 16.32
CA GLU A 50 -4.98 -0.27 17.54
C GLU A 50 -6.33 0.33 17.94
N THR A 51 -7.41 -0.35 17.57
CA THR A 51 -8.73 -0.12 18.15
C THR A 51 -8.65 -0.48 19.63
N GLY A 52 -8.83 0.53 20.49
CA GLY A 52 -8.50 0.46 21.90
C GLY A 52 -9.41 -0.42 22.75
N HIS A 53 -9.03 -0.54 24.02
CA HIS A 53 -9.90 -0.70 25.20
C HIS A 53 -9.08 -0.25 26.42
N ALA A 54 -9.34 0.95 26.94
CA ALA A 54 -8.95 1.27 28.31
C ALA A 54 -10.02 0.65 29.24
N PRO A 55 -9.67 -0.15 30.26
CA PRO A 55 -10.67 -0.57 31.24
C PRO A 55 -11.01 0.65 32.11
N ALA A 56 -12.28 1.03 32.11
CA ALA A 56 -12.81 1.94 33.13
C ALA A 56 -12.80 1.18 34.47
N ALA A 57 -12.02 1.66 35.43
CA ALA A 57 -12.03 1.14 36.79
C ALA A 57 -13.34 1.59 37.49
N ALA A 58 -13.94 0.65 38.24
CA ALA A 58 -15.13 0.85 39.07
C ALA A 58 -14.81 1.56 40.39
#